data_AF-A0A1B6LSF6-F1
#
_entry.id   AF-A0A1B6LSF6-F1
#
_cell.length_a   1.000
_cell.length_b   1.000
_cell.length_c   1.000
_cell.angle_alpha   90.00
_cell.angle_beta   90.00
_cell.angle_gamma   90.00
#
_symmetry.space_group_name_H-M   'P 1'
#
loop_
_entity.id
_entity.type
_entity.pdbx_description
1 polymer ?
#
loop_
_entity_poly.entity_id
_entity_poly.type
_entity_poly.pdbx_seq_one_letter_code
_entity_poly.pdbx_strand_id
1 'polypeptide(L)'
;LNLLVAIIMENFSLFYSNEEDALLSYADIRNFQNTWNVVDIHQRGVIPVRRVRFILRLLQGRLEVDPQKDRLLFKHMCYELERLHNGEDVTFHDVLNMLSYRSVDIRKALQLEELLAREEFEYII
;
A
#
# COMPACT_ATOMS: atom_id res chain seq x y z
N LEU A 1 -0.11 -17.95 33.43
CA LEU A 1 1.15 -18.06 32.64
C LEU A 1 0.86 -18.16 31.14
N ASN A 2 0.00 -19.09 30.70
CA ASN A 2 -0.31 -19.30 29.27
C ASN A 2 -0.89 -18.06 28.55
N LEU A 3 -1.74 -17.27 29.21
CA LEU A 3 -2.30 -16.03 28.63
C LEU A 3 -1.19 -15.00 28.34
N LEU A 4 -0.22 -14.85 29.24
CA LEU A 4 0.90 -13.92 29.05
C LEU A 4 1.78 -14.36 27.89
N VAL A 5 2.04 -15.67 27.77
CA VAL A 5 2.79 -16.23 26.62
C VAL A 5 2.04 -15.97 25.32
N ALA A 6 0.71 -16.18 25.28
CA ALA A 6 -0.10 -15.87 24.10
C ALA A 6 -0.01 -14.40 23.71
N ILE A 7 -0.16 -13.48 24.68
CA ILE A 7 -0.03 -12.04 24.45
C ILE A 7 1.37 -11.70 23.91
N ILE A 8 2.44 -12.26 24.50
CA ILE A 8 3.81 -11.99 24.05
C ILE A 8 4.04 -12.52 22.64
N MET A 9 3.56 -13.73 22.33
CA MET A 9 3.69 -14.32 20.98
C MET A 9 2.94 -13.52 19.93
N GLU A 10 1.74 -13.04 20.26
CA GLU A 10 0.94 -12.18 19.37
C GLU A 10 1.65 -10.85 19.09
N ASN A 11 2.16 -10.18 20.13
CA ASN A 11 2.93 -8.94 19.97
C ASN A 11 4.24 -9.18 19.19
N PHE A 12 4.92 -10.30 19.42
CA PHE A 12 6.14 -10.62 18.70
C PHE A 12 5.86 -10.80 17.20
N SER A 13 4.80 -11.56 16.87
CA SER A 13 4.34 -11.72 15.49
C SER A 13 3.91 -10.40 14.84
N LEU A 14 3.27 -9.50 15.60
CA LEU A 14 2.77 -8.22 15.10
C LEU A 14 3.90 -7.22 14.79
N PHE A 15 4.94 -7.18 15.62
CA PHE A 15 5.99 -6.15 15.55
C PHE A 15 7.32 -6.64 14.95
N TYR A 16 7.58 -7.95 14.94
CA TYR A 16 8.83 -8.56 14.49
C TYR A 16 8.58 -9.58 13.37
N SER A 17 7.81 -9.20 12.35
CA SER A 17 7.74 -9.96 11.12
C SER A 17 9.12 -9.97 10.42
N ASN A 18 9.60 -11.16 10.05
CA ASN A 18 10.78 -11.26 9.18
C ASN A 18 10.48 -10.56 7.85
N GLU A 19 11.47 -9.90 7.25
CA GLU A 19 11.33 -9.18 5.97
C GLU A 19 10.78 -10.06 4.82
N GLU A 20 10.93 -11.38 4.94
CA GLU A 20 10.44 -12.38 3.97
C GLU A 20 8.94 -12.72 4.11
N ASP A 21 8.37 -12.59 5.32
CA ASP A 21 6.96 -12.94 5.60
C ASP A 21 6.03 -11.71 5.61
N ALA A 22 6.61 -10.50 5.69
CA ALA A 22 5.84 -9.26 5.72
C ALA A 22 5.32 -8.88 4.32
N LEU A 23 4.01 -8.58 4.23
CA LEU A 23 3.35 -8.09 3.01
C LEU A 23 4.06 -6.85 2.44
N LEU A 24 4.42 -5.92 3.34
CA LEU A 24 5.34 -4.82 3.09
C LEU A 24 6.42 -4.88 4.16
N SER A 25 7.70 -4.93 3.74
CA SER A 25 8.80 -4.92 4.69
C SER A 25 8.94 -3.54 5.34
N TYR A 26 9.67 -3.48 6.46
CA TYR A 26 10.00 -2.19 7.09
C TYR A 26 10.79 -1.27 6.12
N ALA A 27 11.63 -1.86 5.27
CA ALA A 27 12.35 -1.14 4.23
C ALA A 27 11.40 -0.53 3.19
N ASP A 28 10.36 -1.26 2.78
CA ASP A 28 9.35 -0.77 1.83
C ASP A 28 8.55 0.41 2.42
N ILE A 29 8.13 0.28 3.69
CA ILE A 29 7.41 1.36 4.39
C ILE A 29 8.29 2.60 4.52
N ARG A 30 9.57 2.44 4.89
CA ARG A 30 10.52 3.55 5.00
C ARG A 30 10.78 4.21 3.64
N ASN A 31 10.91 3.43 2.58
CA ASN A 31 11.05 3.93 1.22
C ASN A 31 9.82 4.75 0.79
N PHE A 32 8.63 4.23 1.06
CA PHE A 32 7.39 4.97 0.80
C PHE A 32 7.29 6.25 1.64
N GLN A 33 7.65 6.23 2.92
CA GLN A 33 7.71 7.42 3.78
C GLN A 33 8.64 8.49 3.21
N ASN A 34 9.84 8.11 2.75
CA ASN A 34 10.77 9.04 2.13
C ASN A 34 10.18 9.65 0.85
N THR A 35 9.56 8.84 0.01
CA THR A 35 8.89 9.29 -1.22
C THR A 35 7.73 10.23 -0.93
N TRP A 36 6.90 9.90 0.06
CA TRP A 36 5.78 10.73 0.52
C TRP A 36 6.24 12.10 0.97
N ASN A 37 7.29 12.16 1.80
CA ASN A 37 7.83 13.41 2.34
C ASN A 37 8.37 14.35 1.26
N VAL A 38 8.79 13.82 0.10
CA VAL A 38 9.19 14.64 -1.06
C VAL A 38 7.98 15.32 -1.72
N VAL A 39 6.81 14.67 -1.72
CA VAL A 39 5.60 15.15 -2.40
C VAL A 39 4.70 15.98 -1.48
N ASP A 40 4.59 15.59 -0.20
CA ASP A 40 3.89 16.34 0.87
C ASP A 40 4.84 17.32 1.58
N ILE A 41 5.28 18.31 0.83
CA ILE A 41 6.28 19.32 1.25
C ILE A 41 5.87 20.04 2.54
N HIS A 42 4.56 20.17 2.80
CA HIS A 42 4.02 20.88 3.96
C HIS A 42 3.64 19.95 5.11
N GLN A 43 3.90 18.64 5.01
CA GLN A 43 3.59 17.64 6.04
C GLN A 43 2.12 17.70 6.49
N ARG A 44 1.20 17.85 5.54
CA ARG A 44 -0.24 17.93 5.83
C ARG A 44 -0.84 16.55 6.11
N GLY A 45 -0.14 15.47 5.76
CA GLY A 45 -0.65 14.10 5.85
C GLY A 45 -1.63 13.74 4.73
N VAL A 46 -1.89 14.68 3.82
CA VAL A 46 -2.77 14.55 2.65
C VAL A 46 -2.15 15.22 1.43
N ILE A 47 -2.39 14.64 0.25
CA ILE A 47 -1.99 15.23 -1.03
C ILE A 47 -3.17 15.21 -2.01
N PRO A 48 -3.26 16.17 -2.95
CA PRO A 48 -4.21 16.08 -4.04
C PRO A 48 -4.01 14.79 -4.85
N VAL A 49 -5.07 14.06 -5.19
CA VAL A 49 -4.96 12.77 -5.88
C VAL A 49 -4.15 12.83 -7.16
N ARG A 50 -4.20 13.95 -7.89
CA ARG A 50 -3.37 14.19 -9.08
C ARG A 50 -1.86 14.05 -8.82
N ARG A 51 -1.41 14.23 -7.57
CA ARG A 51 -0.01 14.07 -7.16
C ARG A 51 0.40 12.62 -6.91
N VAL A 52 -0.53 11.69 -6.81
CA VAL A 52 -0.24 10.24 -6.70
C VAL A 52 0.65 9.76 -7.86
N ARG A 53 0.45 10.30 -9.07
CA ARG A 53 1.29 9.98 -10.23
C ARG A 53 2.78 10.30 -10.00
N PHE A 54 3.08 11.33 -9.19
CA PHE A 54 4.46 11.64 -8.83
C PHE A 54 5.00 10.66 -7.80
N ILE A 55 4.20 10.31 -6.79
CA ILE A 55 4.55 9.26 -5.82
C ILE A 55 4.96 7.98 -6.57
N LEU A 56 4.09 7.45 -7.44
CA LEU A 56 4.34 6.19 -8.15
C LEU A 56 5.60 6.23 -9.03
N ARG A 57 5.93 7.39 -9.62
CA ARG A 57 7.15 7.57 -10.43
C ARG A 57 8.42 7.70 -9.60
N LEU A 58 8.30 8.04 -8.33
CA LEU A 58 9.43 8.24 -7.41
C LEU A 58 9.71 7.00 -6.56
N LEU A 59 8.79 6.04 -6.51
CA LEU A 59 9.02 4.75 -5.85
C LEU A 59 10.18 4.02 -6.52
N GLN A 60 10.96 3.32 -5.70
CA GLN A 60 12.15 2.58 -6.11
C GLN A 60 12.17 1.18 -5.50
N GLY A 61 13.00 0.28 -6.05
CA GLY A 61 13.20 -1.05 -5.49
C GLY A 61 11.96 -1.93 -5.65
N ARG A 62 11.56 -2.63 -4.58
CA ARG A 62 10.39 -3.56 -4.61
C ARG A 62 9.06 -2.87 -4.92
N LEU A 63 8.95 -1.56 -4.66
CA LEU A 63 7.73 -0.78 -4.90
C LEU A 63 7.75 -0.02 -6.24
N GLU A 64 8.81 -0.16 -7.04
CA GLU A 64 8.93 0.54 -8.31
C GLU A 64 7.83 0.13 -9.29
N VAL A 65 7.18 1.11 -9.92
CA VAL A 65 6.18 0.89 -10.97
C VAL A 65 6.64 1.63 -12.22
N ASP A 66 7.23 0.92 -13.17
CA ASP A 66 7.78 1.51 -14.39
C ASP A 66 6.63 1.96 -15.31
N PRO A 67 6.41 3.26 -15.55
CA PRO A 67 5.27 3.73 -16.34
C PRO A 67 5.31 3.28 -17.81
N GLN A 68 6.48 2.85 -18.31
CA GLN A 68 6.65 2.34 -19.67
C GLN A 68 6.38 0.85 -19.76
N LYS A 69 6.86 0.07 -18.79
CA LYS A 69 6.65 -1.39 -18.76
C LYS A 69 5.30 -1.77 -18.14
N ASP A 70 4.93 -1.13 -17.04
CA ASP A 70 3.78 -1.44 -16.20
C ASP A 70 2.64 -0.43 -16.40
N ARG A 71 2.45 0.02 -17.65
CA ARG A 71 1.52 1.11 -17.98
C ARG A 71 0.08 0.86 -17.50
N LEU A 72 -0.38 -0.39 -17.54
CA LEU A 72 -1.73 -0.76 -17.09
C LEU A 72 -1.84 -0.70 -15.57
N LEU A 73 -0.90 -1.32 -14.85
CA LEU A 73 -0.82 -1.27 -13.39
C LEU A 73 -0.75 0.17 -12.89
N PHE A 74 0.13 0.99 -13.49
CA PHE A 74 0.24 2.41 -13.16
C PHE A 74 -1.10 3.15 -13.31
N LYS A 75 -1.85 2.88 -14.40
CA LYS A 75 -3.18 3.48 -14.62
C LYS A 75 -4.19 3.00 -13.58
N HIS A 76 -4.23 1.71 -13.29
CA HIS A 76 -5.16 1.14 -12.31
C HIS A 76 -4.92 1.72 -10.92
N MET A 77 -3.66 1.81 -10.48
CA MET A 77 -3.31 2.40 -9.18
C MET A 77 -3.72 3.88 -9.08
N CYS A 78 -3.54 4.65 -10.16
CA CYS A 78 -4.01 6.04 -10.19
C CYS A 78 -5.53 6.13 -10.12
N TYR A 79 -6.22 5.30 -10.90
CA TYR A 79 -7.67 5.31 -10.99
C TYR A 79 -8.35 4.83 -9.70
N GLU A 80 -7.77 3.82 -9.05
CA GLU A 80 -8.16 3.34 -7.72
C GLU A 80 -8.23 4.49 -6.70
N LEU A 81 -7.17 5.30 -6.64
CA LEU A 81 -7.10 6.43 -5.72
C LEU A 81 -7.97 7.62 -6.17
N GLU A 82 -8.15 7.84 -7.47
CA GLU A 82 -9.13 8.82 -8.01
C GLU A 82 -10.57 8.43 -7.63
N ARG A 83 -10.90 7.13 -7.61
CA ARG A 83 -12.23 6.64 -7.23
C ARG A 83 -12.47 6.64 -5.72
N LEU A 84 -11.45 6.38 -4.91
CA LEU A 84 -11.59 6.24 -3.45
C LEU A 84 -12.29 7.43 -2.79
N HIS A 85 -11.88 8.65 -3.15
CA HIS A 85 -12.45 9.90 -2.62
C HIS A 85 -13.05 10.78 -3.71
N ASN A 86 -13.55 10.19 -4.81
CA ASN A 86 -14.18 10.91 -5.94
C ASN A 86 -13.32 12.07 -6.51
N GLY A 87 -12.00 11.91 -6.52
CA GLY A 87 -11.06 12.89 -7.06
C GLY A 87 -10.50 13.90 -6.05
N GLU A 88 -10.89 13.81 -4.78
CA GLU A 88 -10.39 14.68 -3.69
C GLU A 88 -8.99 14.29 -3.20
N ASP A 89 -8.53 14.93 -2.13
CA ASP A 89 -7.24 14.62 -1.50
C ASP A 89 -7.20 13.18 -0.95
N VAL A 90 -6.02 12.56 -1.01
CA VAL A 90 -5.75 11.22 -0.46
C VAL A 90 -4.74 11.31 0.69
N THR A 91 -4.88 10.42 1.66
CA THR A 91 -3.99 10.32 2.82
C THR A 91 -2.76 9.43 2.55
N PHE A 92 -1.76 9.52 3.42
CA PHE A 92 -0.64 8.57 3.43
C PHE A 92 -1.11 7.10 3.47
N HIS A 93 -2.13 6.83 4.30
CA HIS A 93 -2.65 5.49 4.51
C HIS A 93 -3.41 4.96 3.28
N ASP A 94 -4.15 5.81 2.57
CA ASP A 94 -4.86 5.41 1.35
C ASP A 94 -3.89 4.86 0.30
N VAL A 95 -2.78 5.57 0.09
CA VAL A 95 -1.76 5.18 -0.89
C VAL A 95 -0.98 3.95 -0.40
N LEU A 96 -0.65 3.86 0.89
CA LEU A 96 0.02 2.70 1.46
C LEU A 96 -0.83 1.43 1.39
N ASN A 97 -2.14 1.54 1.64
CA ASN A 97 -3.08 0.42 1.53
C ASN A 97 -3.22 -0.05 0.09
N MET A 98 -3.31 0.85 -0.87
CA MET A 98 -3.30 0.47 -2.28
C MET A 98 -1.99 -0.28 -2.63
N LEU A 99 -0.83 0.20 -2.14
CA LEU A 99 0.45 -0.48 -2.37
C LEU A 99 0.51 -1.88 -1.73
N SER A 100 -0.10 -2.08 -0.55
CA SER A 100 -0.07 -3.40 0.12
C SER A 100 -0.85 -4.45 -0.67
N TYR A 101 -2.01 -4.11 -1.22
CA TYR A 101 -2.78 -5.02 -2.07
C TYR A 101 -2.09 -5.35 -3.39
N ARG A 102 -1.32 -4.41 -3.96
CA ARG A 102 -0.61 -4.60 -5.25
C ARG A 102 0.72 -5.32 -5.13
N SER A 103 1.27 -5.41 -3.92
CA SER A 103 2.59 -6.02 -3.67
C SER A 103 2.51 -7.51 -3.31
N VAL A 104 1.30 -8.10 -3.27
CA VAL A 104 1.07 -9.46 -2.74
C VAL A 104 0.09 -10.26 -3.61
N ASP A 105 0.25 -11.59 -3.64
CA ASP A 105 -0.79 -12.51 -4.12
C ASP A 105 -1.97 -12.53 -3.13
N ILE A 106 -2.95 -11.67 -3.37
CA ILE A 106 -4.12 -11.46 -2.51
C ILE A 106 -4.88 -12.77 -2.19
N ARG A 107 -4.83 -13.77 -3.07
CA ARG A 107 -5.50 -15.07 -2.89
C ARG A 107 -4.88 -15.91 -1.77
N LYS A 108 -3.63 -15.63 -1.40
CA LYS A 108 -2.92 -16.31 -0.30
C LYS A 108 -2.98 -15.52 1.00
N ALA A 109 -3.22 -14.21 0.92
CA ALA A 109 -3.11 -13.29 2.04
C ALA A 109 -4.46 -12.87 2.63
N LEU A 110 -5.53 -12.84 1.83
CA LEU A 110 -6.83 -12.34 2.25
C LEU A 110 -7.79 -13.47 2.64
N GLN A 111 -8.69 -13.18 3.59
CA GLN A 111 -9.83 -14.04 3.88
C GLN A 111 -10.89 -13.93 2.77
N LEU A 112 -11.80 -14.91 2.67
CA LEU A 112 -12.73 -15.02 1.54
C LEU A 112 -13.54 -13.75 1.26
N GLU A 113 -14.09 -13.10 2.29
CA GLU A 113 -14.89 -11.88 2.13
C GLU A 113 -14.06 -10.71 1.59
N GLU A 114 -12.88 -10.48 2.18
CA GLU A 114 -11.96 -9.43 1.76
C GLU A 114 -11.41 -9.69 0.35
N LEU A 115 -11.13 -10.96 0.02
CA LEU A 115 -10.71 -11.37 -1.30
C LEU A 115 -11.78 -11.08 -2.36
N LEU A 116 -13.04 -11.47 -2.10
CA LEU A 116 -14.14 -11.22 -3.04
C LEU A 116 -14.37 -9.73 -3.25
N ALA A 117 -14.37 -8.94 -2.18
CA ALA A 117 -14.51 -7.49 -2.26
C ALA A 117 -13.36 -6.86 -3.06
N ARG A 118 -12.12 -7.36 -2.87
CA ARG A 118 -10.95 -6.87 -3.61
C ARG A 118 -11.00 -7.24 -5.07
N GLU A 119 -11.34 -8.48 -5.42
CA GLU A 119 -11.47 -8.93 -6.80
C GLU A 119 -12.59 -8.20 -7.54
N GLU A 120 -13.74 -7.98 -6.91
CA GLU A 120 -14.85 -7.20 -7.48
C GLU A 120 -14.42 -5.75 -7.75
N PHE A 121 -13.74 -5.13 -6.78
CA PHE A 121 -13.23 -3.77 -6.93
C PHE A 121 -12.21 -3.66 -8.06
N GLU A 122 -11.25 -4.60 -8.14
CA GLU A 122 -10.25 -4.61 -9.20
C GLU A 122 -10.83 -4.90 -10.59
N TYR A 123 -11.93 -5.64 -10.68
CA TYR A 123 -12.64 -5.89 -11.94
C TYR A 123 -13.38 -4.65 -12.47
N ILE A 124 -13.85 -3.78 -11.58
CA ILE A 124 -14.56 -2.54 -11.95
C ILE A 124 -13.60 -1.45 -12.47
N ILE A 125 -12.32 -1.55 -12.10
CA ILE A 125 -11.24 -0.61 -12.44
C ILE A 125 -10.61 -0.94 -13.78
#